data_AF-A0AAF0DJA8-F1
#
_entry.id   AF-A0AAF0DJA8-F1
#
_cell.length_a   1.000
_cell.length_b   1.000
_cell.length_c   1.000
_cell.angle_alpha   90.00
_cell.angle_beta   90.00
_cell.angle_gamma   90.00
#
_symmetry.space_group_name_H-M   'P 1'
#
loop_
_entity.id
_entity.type
_entity.pdbx_description
1 polymer ?
#
loop_
_entity_poly.entity_id
_entity_poly.type
_entity_poly.pdbx_seq_one_letter_code
_entity_poly.pdbx_strand_id
1 'polypeptide(L)'
;MDSESREEIEQKIRSLYEAGCPLFTKDAIRDVSEQLKQNGDTGQEILIKGLDGTIVDFNIETGGTQSAAEPELEYLMVTLRNKVTKEPVDPPVRALETAEEVEKYLNASVQAWEGSEQCRQLKSTLAAAITTPVKVTKIIGFACASVAVDYYNEHSDRRSPFQHALLLTIWNLLEKQSEHPGTIACYAQDPAYREADKVTLNKLGITVLEDPEAFLEVDDSSVVFSCAPNVPVKQIIADIARPALMIWDKVGEYQEGDDYKIWWVLRLMVKPKASFSSNKAENSTDPDSSRVREMIKNHYQELEFPSDRVHFGTMAIYVRKTTSANGNEVQK
;
A
#
# COMPACT_ATOMS: atom_id res chain seq x y z
N MET A 1 -30.94 21.69 -12.53
CA MET A 1 -30.05 21.61 -11.36
C MET A 1 -28.66 21.81 -11.93
N ASP A 2 -28.06 22.98 -11.71
CA ASP A 2 -26.71 23.26 -12.23
C ASP A 2 -25.75 22.22 -11.65
N SER A 3 -25.04 21.51 -12.52
CA SER A 3 -23.93 20.67 -12.11
C SER A 3 -22.84 21.58 -11.55
N GLU A 4 -22.44 21.39 -10.28
CA GLU A 4 -21.25 22.06 -9.73
C GLU A 4 -20.09 21.92 -10.71
N SER A 5 -19.41 23.02 -10.99
CA SER A 5 -18.23 23.01 -11.85
C SER A 5 -17.11 22.23 -11.17
N ARG A 6 -16.21 21.66 -11.98
CA ARG A 6 -15.05 20.92 -11.47
C ARG A 6 -14.21 21.74 -10.48
N GLU A 7 -14.06 23.04 -10.75
CA GLU A 7 -13.28 23.95 -9.90
C GLU A 7 -13.95 24.16 -8.53
N GLU A 8 -15.28 24.23 -8.49
CA GLU A 8 -16.03 24.32 -7.23
C GLU A 8 -15.89 23.04 -6.39
N ILE A 9 -15.96 21.86 -7.01
CA ILE A 9 -15.74 20.58 -6.33
C ILE A 9 -14.31 20.50 -5.77
N GLU A 10 -13.30 20.85 -6.57
CA GLU A 10 -11.89 20.86 -6.14
C GLU A 10 -11.66 21.82 -4.97
N GLN A 11 -12.25 23.03 -5.00
CA GLN A 11 -12.16 24.00 -3.90
C GLN A 11 -12.88 23.53 -2.63
N LYS A 12 -14.01 22.85 -2.76
CA LYS A 12 -14.76 22.28 -1.62
C LYS A 12 -13.97 21.17 -0.95
N ILE A 13 -13.41 20.24 -1.73
CA ILE A 13 -12.53 19.17 -1.21
C ILE A 13 -11.30 19.78 -0.53
N ARG A 14 -10.71 20.84 -1.10
CA ARG A 14 -9.59 21.58 -0.49
C ARG A 14 -9.95 22.15 0.85
N SER A 15 -11.08 22.83 0.93
CA SER A 15 -11.53 23.47 2.17
C SER A 15 -11.75 22.43 3.28
N LEU A 16 -12.35 21.28 2.95
CA LEU A 16 -12.52 20.16 3.89
C LEU A 16 -11.17 19.56 4.31
N TYR A 17 -10.26 19.38 3.36
CA TYR A 17 -8.93 18.84 3.64
C TYR A 17 -8.10 19.77 4.54
N GLU A 18 -8.07 21.07 4.25
CA GLU A 18 -7.38 22.10 5.05
C GLU A 18 -8.02 22.30 6.42
N ALA A 19 -9.34 22.09 6.55
CA ALA A 19 -10.03 22.10 7.84
C ALA A 19 -9.74 20.86 8.71
N GLY A 20 -8.93 19.91 8.22
CA GLY A 20 -8.60 18.69 8.94
C GLY A 20 -9.69 17.62 8.90
N CYS A 21 -10.70 17.73 8.03
CA CYS A 21 -11.73 16.71 7.88
C CYS A 21 -11.11 15.42 7.29
N PRO A 22 -11.21 14.26 7.93
CA PRO A 22 -10.67 13.01 7.38
C PRO A 22 -11.30 12.72 6.02
N LEU A 23 -10.47 12.39 5.02
CA LEU A 23 -10.96 11.97 3.71
C LEU A 23 -11.43 10.51 3.77
N PHE A 24 -10.77 9.72 4.62
CA PHE A 24 -11.07 8.32 4.86
C PHE A 24 -11.41 8.10 6.33
N THR A 25 -12.47 7.33 6.61
CA THR A 25 -12.83 6.95 7.98
C THR A 25 -13.04 5.45 8.05
N LYS A 26 -12.76 4.84 9.21
CA LYS A 26 -13.03 3.40 9.41
C LYS A 26 -14.49 3.06 9.23
N ASP A 27 -15.41 3.95 9.59
CA ASP A 27 -16.85 3.72 9.43
C ASP A 27 -17.24 3.68 7.95
N ALA A 28 -16.74 4.61 7.13
CA ALA A 28 -16.99 4.60 5.68
C ALA A 28 -16.37 3.37 5.00
N ILE A 29 -15.14 2.98 5.39
CA ILE A 29 -14.49 1.77 4.86
C ILE A 29 -15.26 0.51 5.26
N ARG A 30 -15.77 0.45 6.50
CA ARG A 30 -16.54 -0.68 7.01
C ARG A 30 -17.87 -0.81 6.29
N ASP A 31 -18.58 0.30 6.10
CA ASP A 31 -19.84 0.34 5.36
C ASP A 31 -19.66 -0.21 3.94
N VAL A 32 -18.61 0.22 3.22
CA VAL A 32 -18.27 -0.33 1.89
C VAL A 32 -17.94 -1.82 1.97
N SER A 33 -17.10 -2.24 2.94
CA SER A 33 -16.74 -3.65 3.11
C SER A 33 -17.96 -4.55 3.37
N GLU A 34 -18.89 -4.10 4.21
CA GLU A 34 -20.12 -4.84 4.52
C GLU A 34 -21.03 -4.93 3.29
N GLN A 35 -21.15 -3.85 2.51
CA GLN A 35 -21.90 -3.87 1.25
C GLN A 35 -21.29 -4.82 0.22
N LEU A 36 -19.96 -4.84 0.08
CA LEU A 36 -19.26 -5.78 -0.81
C LEU A 36 -19.43 -7.24 -0.38
N LYS A 37 -19.49 -7.53 0.92
CA LYS A 37 -19.76 -8.89 1.41
C LYS A 37 -21.19 -9.34 1.15
N GLN A 38 -22.15 -8.40 1.17
CA GLN A 38 -23.57 -8.71 0.96
C GLN A 38 -23.94 -8.76 -0.52
N ASN A 39 -23.39 -7.85 -1.32
CA ASN A 39 -23.79 -7.58 -2.70
C ASN A 39 -22.58 -7.51 -3.66
N GLY A 40 -21.48 -8.22 -3.40
CA GLY A 40 -20.21 -8.10 -4.16
C GLY A 40 -20.21 -8.61 -5.61
N ASP A 41 -21.34 -9.12 -6.10
CA ASP A 41 -21.43 -9.69 -7.44
C ASP A 41 -21.47 -8.61 -8.53
N THR A 42 -20.92 -8.92 -9.70
CA THR A 42 -21.00 -8.01 -10.86
C THR A 42 -22.44 -7.62 -11.16
N GLY A 43 -22.67 -6.32 -11.38
CA GLY A 43 -23.98 -5.75 -11.71
C GLY A 43 -24.85 -5.44 -10.49
N GLN A 44 -24.35 -5.68 -9.27
CA GLN A 44 -24.94 -5.13 -8.05
C GLN A 44 -24.48 -3.68 -7.82
N GLU A 45 -25.20 -2.95 -6.99
CA GLU A 45 -24.90 -1.57 -6.63
C GLU A 45 -24.44 -1.47 -5.18
N ILE A 46 -23.45 -0.60 -4.93
CA ILE A 46 -23.08 -0.13 -3.59
C ILE A 46 -23.32 1.38 -3.48
N LEU A 47 -23.60 1.84 -2.28
CA LEU A 47 -23.81 3.24 -1.94
C LEU A 47 -22.59 3.77 -1.20
N ILE A 48 -22.06 4.90 -1.63
CA ILE A 48 -20.95 5.58 -0.99
C ILE A 48 -21.39 6.99 -0.61
N LYS A 49 -21.18 7.34 0.66
CA LYS A 49 -21.39 8.71 1.13
C LYS A 49 -20.16 9.56 0.80
N GLY A 50 -20.34 10.54 -0.08
CA GLY A 50 -19.34 11.54 -0.42
C GLY A 50 -18.99 12.45 0.76
N LEU A 51 -17.87 13.20 0.62
CA LEU A 51 -17.37 14.12 1.64
C LEU A 51 -18.32 15.29 1.94
N ASP A 52 -19.20 15.62 0.99
CA ASP A 52 -20.27 16.62 1.14
C ASP A 52 -21.54 16.05 1.77
N GLY A 53 -21.54 14.75 2.11
CA GLY A 53 -22.68 14.03 2.66
C GLY A 53 -23.65 13.47 1.63
N THR A 54 -23.45 13.74 0.34
CA THR A 54 -24.27 13.20 -0.75
C THR A 54 -24.02 11.71 -0.90
N ILE A 55 -25.08 10.92 -1.04
CA ILE A 55 -24.96 9.48 -1.31
C ILE A 55 -24.91 9.28 -2.82
N VAL A 56 -23.94 8.50 -3.29
CA VAL A 56 -23.72 8.17 -4.70
C VAL A 56 -23.70 6.65 -4.85
N ASP A 57 -24.37 6.13 -5.87
CA ASP A 57 -24.38 4.72 -6.24
C ASP A 57 -23.22 4.36 -7.19
N PHE A 58 -22.68 3.17 -7.02
CA PHE A 58 -21.65 2.59 -7.88
C PHE A 58 -22.02 1.16 -8.26
N ASN A 59 -21.98 0.85 -9.55
CA ASN A 59 -22.10 -0.51 -10.03
C ASN A 59 -20.80 -1.27 -9.79
N ILE A 60 -20.92 -2.48 -9.26
CA ILE A 60 -19.79 -3.39 -9.11
C ILE A 60 -19.50 -4.06 -10.45
N GLU A 61 -18.25 -3.96 -10.89
CA GLU A 61 -17.72 -4.67 -12.05
C GLU A 61 -16.59 -5.59 -11.60
N THR A 62 -16.78 -6.91 -11.72
CA THR A 62 -15.74 -7.92 -11.45
C THR A 62 -15.46 -8.75 -12.71
N GLY A 63 -14.23 -9.29 -12.82
CA GLY A 63 -13.85 -10.16 -13.95
C GLY A 63 -13.64 -9.47 -15.30
N GLY A 64 -13.75 -8.15 -15.37
CA GLY A 64 -13.46 -7.38 -16.58
C GLY A 64 -11.97 -7.37 -16.92
N THR A 65 -11.60 -7.82 -18.13
CA THR A 65 -10.28 -7.58 -18.71
C THR A 65 -10.28 -6.21 -19.39
N GLN A 66 -9.52 -5.24 -18.88
CA GLN A 66 -9.35 -3.96 -19.57
C GLN A 66 -8.44 -4.14 -20.79
N SER A 67 -8.98 -3.97 -22.00
CA SER A 67 -8.14 -3.68 -23.18
C SER A 67 -7.65 -2.24 -23.08
N ALA A 68 -6.34 -2.02 -23.29
CA ALA A 68 -5.75 -0.67 -23.30
C ALA A 68 -6.57 0.28 -24.20
N ALA A 69 -6.99 1.41 -23.63
CA ALA A 69 -7.87 2.36 -24.30
C ALA A 69 -7.12 3.16 -25.39
N GLU A 70 -7.57 2.96 -26.64
CA GLU A 70 -7.44 3.83 -27.82
C GLU A 70 -6.12 3.87 -28.63
N PRO A 71 -6.21 4.12 -29.96
CA PRO A 71 -5.21 3.67 -30.95
C PRO A 71 -4.04 4.60 -31.26
N GLU A 72 -3.83 5.73 -30.56
CA GLU A 72 -2.84 6.73 -31.04
C GLU A 72 -1.88 7.33 -30.00
N LEU A 73 -1.77 6.81 -28.77
CA LEU A 73 -0.68 7.19 -27.86
C LEU A 73 -0.12 6.01 -27.04
N GLU A 74 1.21 5.88 -27.07
CA GLU A 74 1.99 4.88 -26.34
C GLU A 74 2.11 5.24 -24.84
N TYR A 75 1.52 4.43 -23.98
CA TYR A 75 1.95 4.32 -22.60
C TYR A 75 3.04 3.26 -22.49
N LEU A 76 4.23 3.65 -22.06
CA LEU A 76 5.29 2.70 -21.68
C LEU A 76 4.97 2.07 -20.30
N MET A 77 3.88 1.29 -20.23
CA MET A 77 4.03 -0.08 -19.75
C MET A 77 4.50 -0.86 -20.97
N VAL A 78 5.70 -1.42 -20.95
CA VAL A 78 6.28 -2.07 -22.13
C VAL A 78 5.50 -3.34 -22.45
N THR A 79 4.36 -3.22 -23.13
CA THR A 79 3.75 -4.32 -23.87
C THR A 79 4.57 -4.46 -25.14
N LEU A 80 5.49 -5.43 -25.13
CA LEU A 80 6.23 -5.80 -26.33
C LEU A 80 5.20 -6.17 -27.42
N ARG A 81 5.46 -5.83 -28.68
CA ARG A 81 4.60 -6.22 -29.80
C ARG A 81 5.43 -6.94 -30.84
N ASN A 82 4.85 -7.96 -31.46
CA ASN A 82 5.51 -8.66 -32.54
C ASN A 82 5.73 -7.68 -33.70
N LYS A 83 7.00 -7.52 -34.14
CA LYS A 83 7.38 -6.49 -35.12
C LYS A 83 6.62 -6.61 -36.45
N VAL A 84 6.22 -7.83 -36.81
CA VAL A 84 5.54 -8.18 -38.06
C VAL A 84 4.02 -8.22 -37.89
N THR A 85 3.49 -8.95 -36.90
CA THR A 85 2.03 -9.14 -36.76
C THR A 85 1.34 -8.01 -35.99
N LYS A 86 2.10 -7.15 -35.30
CA LYS A 86 1.63 -6.04 -34.43
C LYS A 86 0.76 -6.48 -33.24
N GLU A 87 0.54 -7.78 -33.10
CA GLU A 87 -0.10 -8.37 -31.93
C GLU A 87 0.70 -8.08 -30.66
N PRO A 88 0.04 -7.86 -29.52
CA PRO A 88 0.69 -7.86 -28.22
C PRO A 88 1.49 -9.15 -28.06
N VAL A 89 2.79 -9.00 -27.80
CA VAL A 89 3.53 -10.02 -27.09
C VAL A 89 3.25 -9.69 -25.64
N ASP A 90 2.30 -10.40 -25.03
CA ASP A 90 2.29 -10.44 -23.58
C ASP A 90 3.73 -10.73 -23.16
N PRO A 91 4.37 -9.89 -22.31
CA PRO A 91 5.65 -10.29 -21.75
C PRO A 91 5.46 -11.71 -21.23
N PRO A 92 6.45 -12.61 -21.30
CA PRO A 92 6.32 -13.93 -20.72
C PRO A 92 6.19 -13.73 -19.20
N VAL A 93 4.97 -13.46 -18.77
CA VAL A 93 4.55 -13.39 -17.39
C VAL A 93 4.67 -14.83 -16.97
N ARG A 94 5.78 -15.17 -16.33
CA ARG A 94 5.91 -16.49 -15.73
C ARG A 94 4.95 -16.51 -14.55
N ALA A 95 3.71 -16.85 -14.84
CA ALA A 95 2.71 -17.16 -13.86
C ALA A 95 2.98 -18.58 -13.37
N LEU A 96 3.26 -18.72 -12.08
CA LEU A 96 3.21 -20.01 -11.40
C LEU A 96 1.74 -20.37 -11.23
N GLU A 97 1.36 -21.58 -11.62
CA GLU A 97 -0.05 -21.99 -11.66
C GLU A 97 -0.47 -22.67 -10.36
N THR A 98 0.44 -23.39 -9.72
CA THR A 98 0.12 -24.21 -8.55
C THR A 98 0.66 -23.59 -7.26
N ALA A 99 -0.05 -23.82 -6.15
CA ALA A 99 0.41 -23.38 -4.83
C ALA A 99 1.78 -23.99 -4.45
N GLU A 100 2.10 -25.20 -4.92
CA GLU A 100 3.41 -25.83 -4.66
C GLU A 100 4.57 -25.10 -5.36
N GLU A 101 4.36 -24.67 -6.60
CA GLU A 101 5.36 -23.88 -7.33
C GLU A 101 5.56 -22.50 -6.71
N VAL A 102 4.46 -21.83 -6.34
CA VAL A 102 4.48 -20.53 -5.64
C VAL A 102 5.21 -20.67 -4.31
N GLU A 103 4.90 -21.71 -3.53
CA GLU A 103 5.56 -22.01 -2.25
C GLU A 103 7.06 -22.23 -2.43
N LYS A 104 7.47 -23.03 -3.40
CA LYS A 104 8.89 -23.26 -3.70
C LYS A 104 9.62 -21.97 -4.10
N TYR A 105 8.99 -21.15 -4.95
CA TYR A 105 9.56 -19.89 -5.42
C TYR A 105 9.66 -18.85 -4.29
N LEU A 106 8.62 -18.74 -3.46
CA LEU A 106 8.62 -17.87 -2.28
C LEU A 106 9.68 -18.31 -1.29
N ASN A 107 9.75 -19.60 -0.94
CA ASN A 107 10.76 -20.12 -0.01
C ASN A 107 12.19 -19.87 -0.48
N ALA A 108 12.47 -20.03 -1.78
CA ALA A 108 13.78 -19.69 -2.34
C ALA A 108 14.10 -18.19 -2.21
N SER A 109 13.09 -17.33 -2.31
CA SER A 109 13.23 -15.88 -2.15
C SER A 109 13.38 -15.48 -0.69
N VAL A 110 12.67 -16.14 0.23
CA VAL A 110 12.85 -16.00 1.68
C VAL A 110 14.28 -16.36 2.07
N GLN A 111 14.81 -17.49 1.60
CA GLN A 111 16.19 -17.89 1.87
C GLN A 111 17.21 -16.88 1.33
N ALA A 112 17.00 -16.38 0.10
CA ALA A 112 17.88 -15.38 -0.50
C ALA A 112 17.84 -14.06 0.28
N TRP A 113 16.65 -13.59 0.66
CA TRP A 113 16.46 -12.41 1.50
C TRP A 113 17.15 -12.59 2.86
N GLU A 114 16.89 -13.68 3.57
CA GLU A 114 17.46 -13.94 4.90
C GLU A 114 18.98 -14.05 4.91
N GLY A 115 19.57 -14.52 3.81
CA GLY A 115 21.03 -14.57 3.61
C GLY A 115 21.67 -13.22 3.25
N SER A 116 20.87 -12.20 2.91
CA SER A 116 21.37 -10.90 2.48
C SER A 116 21.90 -10.03 3.63
N GLU A 117 22.80 -9.10 3.30
CA GLU A 117 23.25 -8.07 4.24
C GLU A 117 22.11 -7.14 4.65
N GLN A 118 21.23 -6.84 3.70
CA GLN A 118 20.09 -5.93 3.87
C GLN A 118 19.11 -6.47 4.91
N CYS A 119 18.78 -7.75 4.88
CA CYS A 119 17.94 -8.38 5.91
C CYS A 119 18.59 -8.31 7.29
N ARG A 120 19.92 -8.50 7.38
CA ARG A 120 20.65 -8.39 8.65
C ARG A 120 20.61 -6.98 9.22
N GLN A 121 20.85 -5.98 8.37
CA GLN A 121 20.75 -4.56 8.74
C GLN A 121 19.33 -4.20 9.17
N LEU A 122 18.31 -4.63 8.43
CA LEU A 122 16.91 -4.40 8.78
C LEU A 122 16.58 -4.98 10.16
N LYS A 123 16.95 -6.24 10.41
CA LYS A 123 16.75 -6.90 11.71
C LYS A 123 17.42 -6.12 12.84
N SER A 124 18.65 -5.63 12.63
CA SER A 124 19.36 -4.80 13.62
C SER A 124 18.65 -3.48 13.88
N THR A 125 18.24 -2.76 12.84
CA THR A 125 17.52 -1.49 12.95
C THR A 125 16.19 -1.67 13.67
N LEU A 126 15.40 -2.67 13.28
CA LEU A 126 14.11 -2.95 13.90
C LEU A 126 14.25 -3.41 15.34
N ALA A 127 15.23 -4.26 15.66
CA ALA A 127 15.46 -4.71 17.03
C ALA A 127 15.86 -3.55 17.97
N ALA A 128 16.58 -2.55 17.44
CA ALA A 128 16.93 -1.35 18.20
C ALA A 128 15.78 -0.34 18.30
N ALA A 129 14.94 -0.27 17.28
CA ALA A 129 13.82 0.67 17.18
C ALA A 129 12.59 0.25 17.99
N ILE A 130 12.28 -1.04 17.96
CA ILE A 130 11.09 -1.61 18.61
C ILE A 130 11.43 -1.81 20.08
N THR A 131 11.20 -0.77 20.86
CA THR A 131 11.46 -0.73 22.29
C THR A 131 10.15 -0.76 23.07
N THR A 132 10.18 -1.40 24.23
CA THR A 132 9.09 -1.32 25.21
C THR A 132 8.90 0.15 25.62
N PRO A 133 7.66 0.68 25.67
CA PRO A 133 6.42 -0.07 25.90
C PRO A 133 5.54 -0.31 24.66
N VAL A 134 5.99 -0.05 23.43
CA VAL A 134 5.08 -0.13 22.26
C VAL A 134 4.73 -1.60 21.95
N LYS A 135 3.54 -2.02 22.38
CA LYS A 135 3.03 -3.37 22.15
C LYS A 135 2.47 -3.48 20.73
N VAL A 136 3.23 -4.08 19.83
CA VAL A 136 2.75 -4.45 18.50
C VAL A 136 1.94 -5.75 18.60
N THR A 137 0.77 -5.79 17.96
CA THR A 137 -0.07 -6.98 17.93
C THR A 137 -0.35 -7.49 16.52
N LYS A 138 -0.03 -6.70 15.49
CA LYS A 138 -0.32 -7.07 14.10
C LYS A 138 0.63 -6.39 13.12
N ILE A 139 0.87 -7.07 12.00
CA ILE A 139 1.58 -6.55 10.84
C ILE A 139 0.59 -6.57 9.68
N ILE A 140 0.54 -5.49 8.88
CA ILE A 140 -0.34 -5.39 7.71
C ILE A 140 0.50 -4.96 6.51
N GLY A 141 0.58 -5.83 5.50
CA GLY A 141 1.16 -5.53 4.19
C GLY A 141 0.10 -5.10 3.18
N PHE A 142 0.31 -3.98 2.50
CA PHE A 142 -0.52 -3.50 1.39
C PHE A 142 0.26 -3.51 0.08
N ALA A 143 -0.44 -3.78 -1.02
CA ALA A 143 0.09 -3.65 -2.39
C ALA A 143 1.39 -4.45 -2.61
N CYS A 144 1.47 -5.66 -2.06
CA CYS A 144 2.66 -6.51 -2.15
C CYS A 144 2.75 -7.31 -3.45
N ALA A 145 1.75 -7.17 -4.33
CA ALA A 145 1.53 -7.91 -5.57
C ALA A 145 1.46 -9.44 -5.42
N SER A 146 1.01 -10.12 -6.47
CA SER A 146 1.02 -11.58 -6.53
C SER A 146 2.46 -12.12 -6.40
N VAL A 147 2.63 -13.18 -5.61
CA VAL A 147 3.88 -13.95 -5.47
C VAL A 147 4.07 -14.88 -6.68
N ALA A 148 2.96 -15.31 -7.27
CA ALA A 148 2.89 -16.21 -8.40
C ALA A 148 3.27 -15.56 -9.73
N VAL A 149 3.50 -14.24 -9.79
CA VAL A 149 3.69 -13.51 -11.05
C VAL A 149 4.99 -12.71 -11.04
N ASP A 150 5.84 -12.95 -12.05
CA ASP A 150 6.97 -12.08 -12.37
C ASP A 150 6.61 -11.19 -13.56
N TYR A 151 6.47 -9.89 -13.31
CA TYR A 151 5.95 -8.94 -14.29
C TYR A 151 7.01 -8.40 -15.27
N TYR A 152 8.31 -8.73 -15.12
CA TYR A 152 9.35 -8.28 -16.07
C TYR A 152 10.44 -9.33 -16.36
N ASN A 153 11.07 -9.20 -17.53
CA ASN A 153 12.15 -10.08 -17.99
C ASN A 153 13.44 -9.90 -17.17
N GLU A 154 14.03 -11.03 -16.76
CA GLU A 154 15.43 -11.31 -16.36
C GLU A 154 16.11 -10.43 -15.29
N HIS A 155 15.58 -9.26 -14.92
CA HIS A 155 16.26 -8.27 -14.06
C HIS A 155 15.36 -7.65 -12.97
N SER A 156 14.07 -8.02 -12.89
CA SER A 156 13.13 -7.63 -11.81
C SER A 156 12.97 -8.70 -10.74
N ASP A 157 13.99 -9.56 -10.61
CA ASP A 157 14.01 -10.79 -9.82
C ASP A 157 13.26 -10.61 -8.50
N ARG A 158 12.08 -11.24 -8.38
CA ARG A 158 11.45 -11.58 -7.09
C ARG A 158 11.03 -10.40 -6.20
N ARG A 159 10.65 -9.25 -6.76
CA ARG A 159 10.14 -8.11 -5.97
C ARG A 159 9.04 -8.51 -4.98
N SER A 160 7.93 -9.07 -5.47
CA SER A 160 6.80 -9.49 -4.62
C SER A 160 7.23 -10.53 -3.58
N PRO A 161 7.90 -11.65 -3.93
CA PRO A 161 8.40 -12.60 -2.94
C PRO A 161 9.31 -11.99 -1.86
N PHE A 162 10.18 -11.02 -2.20
CA PHE A 162 11.05 -10.35 -1.23
C PHE A 162 10.26 -9.48 -0.25
N GLN A 163 9.21 -8.82 -0.71
CA GLN A 163 8.31 -8.05 0.16
C GLN A 163 7.60 -8.94 1.18
N HIS A 164 7.12 -10.12 0.76
CA HIS A 164 6.55 -11.11 1.68
C HIS A 164 7.59 -11.69 2.64
N ALA A 165 8.82 -11.94 2.17
CA ALA A 165 9.92 -12.36 3.02
C ALA A 165 10.28 -11.31 4.09
N LEU A 166 10.14 -10.03 3.76
CA LEU A 166 10.27 -8.92 4.71
C LEU A 166 9.15 -8.95 5.75
N LEU A 167 7.88 -9.16 5.36
CA LEU A 167 6.77 -9.32 6.32
C LEU A 167 7.04 -10.46 7.31
N LEU A 168 7.46 -11.62 6.81
CA LEU A 168 7.85 -12.77 7.65
C LEU A 168 9.04 -12.44 8.56
N THR A 169 9.99 -11.64 8.08
CA THR A 169 11.14 -11.21 8.89
C THR A 169 10.70 -10.35 10.08
N ILE A 170 9.81 -9.38 9.85
CA ILE A 170 9.27 -8.53 10.91
C ILE A 170 8.47 -9.37 11.89
N TRP A 171 7.60 -10.24 11.38
CA TRP A 171 6.77 -11.12 12.18
C TRP A 171 7.59 -12.01 13.10
N ASN A 172 8.57 -12.73 12.54
CA ASN A 172 9.47 -13.59 13.31
C ASN A 172 10.31 -12.80 14.34
N LEU A 173 10.71 -11.57 14.01
CA LEU A 173 11.48 -10.73 14.94
C LEU A 173 10.61 -10.33 16.14
N LEU A 174 9.40 -9.85 15.88
CA LEU A 174 8.46 -9.42 16.90
C LEU A 174 7.99 -10.57 17.78
N GLU A 175 7.70 -11.73 17.19
CA GLU A 175 7.34 -12.95 17.92
C GLU A 175 8.44 -13.39 18.89
N LYS A 176 9.71 -13.28 18.48
CA LYS A 176 10.86 -13.58 19.36
C LYS A 176 11.03 -12.58 20.51
N GLN A 177 10.59 -11.33 20.33
CA GLN A 177 10.68 -10.28 21.34
C GLN A 177 9.43 -10.21 22.24
N SER A 178 8.33 -10.87 21.85
CA SER A 178 7.07 -10.87 22.58
C SER A 178 7.17 -11.70 23.87
N GLU A 179 6.61 -11.16 24.96
CA GLU A 179 6.40 -11.93 26.21
C GLU A 179 5.34 -13.03 26.05
N HIS A 180 4.51 -12.92 25.01
CA HIS A 180 3.47 -13.89 24.66
C HIS A 180 3.61 -14.31 23.19
N PRO A 181 4.53 -15.24 22.89
CA PRO A 181 4.67 -15.75 21.53
C PRO A 181 3.38 -16.40 21.01
N GLY A 182 3.12 -16.27 19.72
CA GLY A 182 1.93 -16.76 19.00
C GLY A 182 0.73 -15.81 19.05
N THR A 183 0.93 -14.54 19.41
CA THR A 183 -0.17 -13.56 19.54
C THR A 183 -0.14 -12.45 18.50
N ILE A 184 0.92 -12.36 17.69
CA ILE A 184 1.05 -11.30 16.69
C ILE A 184 0.49 -11.83 15.37
N ALA A 185 -0.53 -11.16 14.86
CA ALA A 185 -1.11 -11.49 13.57
C ALA A 185 -0.25 -10.90 12.42
N CYS A 186 -0.23 -11.58 11.27
CA CYS A 186 0.38 -11.06 10.05
C CYS A 186 -0.65 -11.11 8.93
N TYR A 187 -1.00 -9.95 8.39
CA TYR A 187 -1.99 -9.78 7.33
C TYR A 187 -1.34 -9.24 6.07
N ALA A 188 -1.91 -9.59 4.92
CA ALA A 188 -1.59 -8.95 3.66
C ALA A 188 -2.85 -8.74 2.82
N GLN A 189 -2.92 -7.63 2.09
CA GLN A 189 -3.99 -7.34 1.15
C GLN A 189 -3.41 -6.81 -0.15
N ASP A 190 -3.77 -7.49 -1.24
CA ASP A 190 -3.53 -7.05 -2.61
C ASP A 190 -4.62 -7.66 -3.51
N PRO A 191 -5.37 -6.85 -4.28
CA PRO A 191 -6.36 -7.36 -5.22
C PRO A 191 -5.80 -8.29 -6.31
N ALA A 192 -4.48 -8.27 -6.55
CA ALA A 192 -3.82 -9.16 -7.50
C ALA A 192 -3.56 -10.57 -6.95
N TYR A 193 -3.80 -10.84 -5.66
CA TYR A 193 -3.60 -12.18 -5.10
C TYR A 193 -4.54 -13.20 -5.75
N ARG A 194 -3.92 -14.27 -6.27
CA ARG A 194 -4.60 -15.44 -6.81
C ARG A 194 -4.79 -16.48 -5.71
N GLU A 195 -5.63 -17.48 -5.96
CA GLU A 195 -5.85 -18.58 -5.01
C GLU A 195 -4.55 -19.31 -4.62
N ALA A 196 -3.61 -19.48 -5.57
CA ALA A 196 -2.31 -20.07 -5.27
C ALA A 196 -1.47 -19.19 -4.30
N ASP A 197 -1.56 -17.85 -4.42
CA ASP A 197 -0.95 -16.92 -3.47
C ASP A 197 -1.60 -17.07 -2.10
N LYS A 198 -2.93 -17.00 -2.03
CA LYS A 198 -3.71 -17.09 -0.78
C LYS A 198 -3.40 -18.38 -0.03
N VAL A 199 -3.39 -19.52 -0.71
CA VAL A 199 -3.06 -20.82 -0.09
C VAL A 199 -1.62 -20.83 0.44
N THR A 200 -0.67 -20.33 -0.35
CA THR A 200 0.75 -20.33 0.02
C THR A 200 1.04 -19.39 1.20
N LEU A 201 0.49 -18.18 1.17
CA LEU A 201 0.67 -17.17 2.22
C LEU A 201 0.06 -17.63 3.54
N ASN A 202 -1.15 -18.20 3.51
CA ASN A 202 -1.80 -18.75 4.71
C ASN A 202 -0.97 -19.88 5.34
N LYS A 203 -0.38 -20.78 4.53
CA LYS A 203 0.53 -21.84 5.04
C LYS A 203 1.75 -21.27 5.77
N LEU A 204 2.23 -20.08 5.38
CA LEU A 204 3.37 -19.41 6.00
C LEU A 204 2.98 -18.48 7.17
N GLY A 205 1.70 -18.46 7.56
CA GLY A 205 1.21 -17.64 8.66
C GLY A 205 0.82 -16.20 8.29
N ILE A 206 0.75 -15.89 6.98
CA ILE A 206 0.22 -14.61 6.49
C ILE A 206 -1.24 -14.82 6.10
N THR A 207 -2.15 -14.21 6.85
CA THR A 207 -3.58 -14.21 6.51
C THR A 207 -3.86 -13.17 5.43
N VAL A 208 -4.33 -13.62 4.27
CA VAL A 208 -4.76 -12.72 3.20
C VAL A 208 -6.16 -12.17 3.52
N LEU A 209 -6.31 -10.85 3.44
CA LEU A 209 -7.58 -10.14 3.63
C LEU A 209 -8.09 -9.63 2.28
N GLU A 210 -9.41 -9.62 2.10
CA GLU A 210 -10.06 -9.04 0.92
C GLU A 210 -10.13 -7.52 1.03
N ASP A 211 -10.10 -6.81 -0.10
CA ASP A 211 -10.19 -5.35 -0.13
C ASP A 211 -11.60 -4.87 0.26
N PRO A 212 -11.78 -3.91 1.21
CA PRO A 212 -10.79 -3.08 1.92
C PRO A 212 -10.50 -3.47 3.38
N GLU A 213 -10.63 -4.73 3.75
CA GLU A 213 -10.60 -5.18 5.15
C GLU A 213 -9.29 -4.92 5.88
N ALA A 214 -8.14 -4.97 5.21
CA ALA A 214 -6.85 -4.71 5.85
C ALA A 214 -6.76 -3.28 6.42
N PHE A 215 -7.43 -2.30 5.83
CA PHE A 215 -7.50 -0.96 6.42
C PHE A 215 -8.29 -0.93 7.73
N LEU A 216 -9.29 -1.79 7.88
CA LEU A 216 -10.05 -1.91 9.14
C LEU A 216 -9.20 -2.49 10.27
N GLU A 217 -8.25 -3.37 9.93
CA GLU A 217 -7.32 -3.96 10.88
C GLU A 217 -6.26 -2.99 11.40
N VAL A 218 -5.88 -1.95 10.63
CA VAL A 218 -4.83 -1.03 11.05
C VAL A 218 -5.25 -0.23 12.28
N ASP A 219 -4.43 -0.27 13.31
CA ASP A 219 -4.58 0.50 14.54
C ASP A 219 -3.21 0.97 15.08
N ASP A 220 -3.24 1.61 16.24
CA ASP A 220 -2.06 2.16 16.91
C ASP A 220 -1.04 1.11 17.38
N SER A 221 -1.42 -0.16 17.39
CA SER A 221 -0.56 -1.32 17.71
C SER A 221 -0.10 -2.08 16.47
N SER A 222 -0.31 -1.51 15.29
CA SER A 222 0.06 -2.11 14.02
C SER A 222 1.48 -1.74 13.56
N VAL A 223 2.11 -2.68 12.86
CA VAL A 223 3.13 -2.38 11.85
C VAL A 223 2.44 -2.31 10.50
N VAL A 224 2.71 -1.27 9.71
CA VAL A 224 2.21 -1.15 8.33
C VAL A 224 3.37 -1.21 7.34
N PHE A 225 3.22 -2.01 6.29
CA PHE A 225 4.15 -2.07 5.17
C PHE A 225 3.40 -1.82 3.85
N SER A 226 3.94 -0.96 2.99
CA SER A 226 3.49 -0.81 1.60
C SER A 226 4.68 -0.43 0.73
N CYS A 227 4.70 -0.84 -0.55
CA CYS A 227 5.84 -0.53 -1.43
C CYS A 227 5.35 -0.15 -2.83
N ALA A 228 5.46 1.14 -3.17
CA ALA A 228 4.95 1.75 -4.40
C ALA A 228 3.49 1.36 -4.71
N PRO A 229 2.54 1.53 -3.77
CA PRO A 229 1.16 1.12 -3.97
C PRO A 229 0.45 1.97 -5.05
N ASN A 230 -0.47 1.34 -5.78
CA ASN A 230 -1.37 2.01 -6.74
C ASN A 230 -2.62 2.64 -6.07
N VAL A 231 -2.62 2.74 -4.74
CA VAL A 231 -3.70 3.29 -3.90
C VAL A 231 -3.09 4.21 -2.82
N PRO A 232 -3.84 5.18 -2.26
CA PRO A 232 -3.28 6.19 -1.35
C PRO A 232 -3.14 5.67 0.08
N VAL A 233 -2.35 4.61 0.29
CA VAL A 233 -2.14 3.97 1.60
C VAL A 233 -1.72 5.00 2.65
N LYS A 234 -0.72 5.85 2.38
CA LYS A 234 -0.21 6.84 3.33
C LYS A 234 -1.30 7.80 3.80
N GLN A 235 -2.14 8.28 2.87
CA GLN A 235 -3.25 9.19 3.19
C GLN A 235 -4.33 8.49 4.02
N ILE A 236 -4.71 7.27 3.66
CA ILE A 236 -5.71 6.49 4.42
C ILE A 236 -5.20 6.25 5.84
N ILE A 237 -3.96 5.76 5.99
CA ILE A 237 -3.35 5.52 7.31
C ILE A 237 -3.30 6.79 8.14
N ALA A 238 -2.93 7.93 7.53
CA ALA A 238 -2.88 9.23 8.22
C ALA A 238 -4.25 9.70 8.74
N ASP A 239 -5.36 9.25 8.15
CA ASP A 239 -6.70 9.58 8.63
C ASP A 239 -7.24 8.56 9.67
N ILE A 240 -6.86 7.27 9.59
CA ILE A 240 -7.51 6.21 10.38
C ILE A 240 -6.74 5.75 11.64
N ALA A 241 -5.42 5.94 11.71
CA ALA A 241 -4.60 5.42 12.81
C ALA A 241 -3.24 6.11 12.96
N ARG A 242 -2.52 5.81 14.04
CA ARG A 242 -1.09 6.14 14.20
C ARG A 242 -0.30 4.86 14.51
N PRO A 243 0.02 4.03 13.49
CA PRO A 243 0.71 2.76 13.68
C PRO A 243 1.99 2.89 14.51
N ALA A 244 2.35 1.84 15.23
CA ALA A 244 3.59 1.77 15.99
C ALA A 244 4.82 1.95 15.11
N LEU A 245 4.77 1.37 13.91
CA LEU A 245 5.86 1.38 12.94
C LEU A 245 5.28 1.33 11.51
N MET A 246 5.89 2.09 10.59
CA MET A 246 5.53 2.10 9.18
C MET A 246 6.79 1.91 8.34
N ILE A 247 6.71 1.09 7.30
CA ILE A 247 7.79 0.89 6.32
C ILE A 247 7.18 1.08 4.94
N TRP A 248 7.44 2.23 4.34
CA TRP A 248 6.92 2.59 3.01
C TRP A 248 7.89 3.50 2.26
N ASP A 249 7.53 3.90 1.03
CA ASP A 249 8.30 4.83 0.23
C ASP A 249 8.68 6.08 1.04
N LYS A 250 9.96 6.46 0.93
CA LYS A 250 10.50 7.59 1.69
C LYS A 250 9.71 8.86 1.36
N VAL A 251 9.23 9.52 2.41
CA VAL A 251 8.43 10.74 2.31
C VAL A 251 9.39 11.90 2.13
N GLY A 252 9.26 12.60 1.02
CA GLY A 252 10.07 13.78 0.71
C GLY A 252 9.64 15.00 1.51
N GLU A 253 10.57 15.94 1.66
CA GLU A 253 10.23 17.31 2.08
C GLU A 253 9.26 17.95 1.09
N TYR A 254 8.56 19.01 1.53
CA TYR A 254 7.70 19.78 0.65
C TYR A 254 8.53 20.42 -0.47
N GLN A 255 8.17 20.11 -1.70
CA GLN A 255 8.64 20.74 -2.92
C GLN A 255 7.47 21.52 -3.53
N GLU A 256 7.78 22.69 -4.08
CA GLU A 256 6.81 23.51 -4.82
C GLU A 256 6.18 22.66 -5.94
N GLY A 257 4.86 22.47 -5.87
CA GLY A 257 4.11 21.58 -6.78
C GLY A 257 3.61 20.27 -6.16
N ASP A 258 3.96 19.93 -4.92
CA ASP A 258 3.45 18.70 -4.29
C ASP A 258 1.94 18.72 -4.01
N ASP A 259 1.36 19.91 -3.80
CA ASP A 259 -0.09 20.06 -3.73
C ASP A 259 -0.74 19.46 -4.98
N TYR A 260 -0.16 19.68 -6.17
CA TYR A 260 -0.66 19.13 -7.44
C TYR A 260 -0.72 17.60 -7.45
N LYS A 261 0.18 16.90 -6.73
CA LYS A 261 0.17 15.42 -6.65
C LYS A 261 -1.00 14.91 -5.81
N ILE A 262 -1.33 15.59 -4.70
CA ILE A 262 -2.54 15.31 -3.92
C ILE A 262 -3.78 15.57 -4.78
N TRP A 263 -3.80 16.69 -5.50
CA TRP A 263 -4.88 17.03 -6.44
C TRP A 263 -4.99 16.03 -7.57
N TRP A 264 -3.89 15.44 -8.02
CA TRP A 264 -3.91 14.41 -9.06
C TRP A 264 -4.60 13.13 -8.57
N VAL A 265 -4.31 12.68 -7.35
CA VAL A 265 -5.01 11.54 -6.74
C VAL A 265 -6.48 11.85 -6.50
N LEU A 266 -6.81 13.02 -5.95
CA LEU A 266 -8.20 13.45 -5.80
C LEU A 266 -8.90 13.55 -7.17
N ARG A 267 -8.21 13.98 -8.22
CA ARG A 267 -8.73 14.03 -9.59
C ARG A 267 -9.01 12.64 -10.14
N LEU A 268 -8.19 11.63 -9.86
CA LEU A 268 -8.49 10.23 -10.18
C LEU A 268 -9.75 9.75 -9.46
N MET A 269 -9.96 10.18 -8.21
CA MET A 269 -11.17 9.87 -7.44
C MET A 269 -12.43 10.56 -8.00
N VAL A 270 -12.29 11.69 -8.70
CA VAL A 270 -13.42 12.42 -9.34
C VAL A 270 -13.76 11.86 -10.72
N LYS A 271 -12.80 11.33 -11.50
CA LYS A 271 -13.07 10.59 -12.75
C LYS A 271 -12.00 9.52 -13.04
N PRO A 272 -12.34 8.21 -13.07
CA PRO A 272 -11.40 7.13 -13.41
C PRO A 272 -10.96 7.09 -14.89
N LYS A 273 -11.47 7.96 -15.76
CA LYS A 273 -11.15 8.02 -17.21
C LYS A 273 -10.19 9.17 -17.60
N ALA A 274 -9.46 9.76 -16.64
CA ALA A 274 -8.45 10.75 -16.98
C ALA A 274 -7.23 10.06 -17.62
N SER A 275 -6.83 10.48 -18.83
CA SER A 275 -5.62 9.98 -19.48
C SER A 275 -4.39 10.38 -18.66
N PHE A 276 -3.48 9.41 -18.43
CA PHE A 276 -2.17 9.65 -17.83
C PHE A 276 -1.42 10.68 -18.70
N SER A 277 -1.00 11.82 -18.15
CA SER A 277 -0.02 12.66 -18.85
C SER A 277 1.38 12.05 -18.68
N SER A 278 2.21 12.18 -19.71
CA SER A 278 3.52 11.52 -19.85
C SER A 278 4.65 12.04 -18.93
N ASN A 279 4.35 12.92 -17.97
CA ASN A 279 5.37 13.41 -17.03
C ASN A 279 5.55 12.43 -15.85
N LYS A 280 6.58 11.58 -15.99
CA LYS A 280 6.97 10.50 -15.06
C LYS A 280 7.24 10.91 -13.60
N ALA A 281 7.41 12.20 -13.28
CA ALA A 281 7.77 12.66 -11.94
C ALA A 281 6.57 13.10 -11.08
N GLU A 282 5.36 13.14 -11.64
CA GLU A 282 4.20 13.84 -11.04
C GLU A 282 3.04 12.93 -10.61
N ASN A 283 3.08 11.63 -10.94
CA ASN A 283 1.92 10.74 -10.84
C ASN A 283 2.13 9.60 -9.83
N SER A 284 2.27 9.93 -8.54
CA SER A 284 2.16 8.93 -7.47
C SER A 284 0.69 8.78 -7.06
N THR A 285 0.20 7.55 -7.05
CA THR A 285 -1.09 7.16 -6.46
C THR A 285 -1.08 7.14 -4.94
N ASP A 286 0.10 7.26 -4.32
CA ASP A 286 0.30 7.36 -2.88
C ASP A 286 1.18 8.58 -2.54
N PRO A 287 0.58 9.78 -2.55
CA PRO A 287 1.31 11.03 -2.50
C PRO A 287 1.77 11.35 -1.08
N ASP A 288 2.86 12.12 -0.99
CA ASP A 288 3.37 12.68 0.26
C ASP A 288 2.54 13.91 0.65
N SER A 289 1.30 13.66 1.06
CA SER A 289 0.37 14.74 1.40
C SER A 289 0.86 15.57 2.59
N SER A 290 0.36 16.80 2.74
CA SER A 290 0.68 17.64 3.91
C SER A 290 0.37 16.91 5.22
N ARG A 291 -0.74 16.16 5.29
CA ARG A 291 -1.10 15.34 6.46
C ARG A 291 -0.10 14.24 6.74
N VAL A 292 0.36 13.53 5.70
CA VAL A 292 1.38 12.48 5.84
C VAL A 292 2.69 13.08 6.35
N ARG A 293 3.11 14.21 5.79
CA ARG A 293 4.32 14.92 6.22
C ARG A 293 4.22 15.42 7.65
N GLU A 294 3.10 16.04 8.01
CA GLU A 294 2.85 16.52 9.38
C GLU A 294 2.81 15.35 10.35
N MET A 295 2.14 14.25 9.99
CA MET A 295 2.10 13.04 10.81
C MET A 295 3.52 12.54 11.09
N ILE A 296 4.34 12.36 10.04
CA ILE A 296 5.72 11.87 10.17
C ILE A 296 6.56 12.85 10.99
N LYS A 297 6.57 14.12 10.62
CA LYS A 297 7.37 15.17 11.30
C LYS A 297 7.07 15.24 12.79
N ASN A 298 5.78 15.24 13.14
CA ASN A 298 5.35 15.47 14.52
C ASN A 298 5.45 14.19 15.36
N HIS A 299 5.08 13.03 14.81
CA HIS A 299 4.87 11.82 15.61
C HIS A 299 5.87 10.69 15.36
N TYR A 300 6.72 10.76 14.34
CA TYR A 300 7.60 9.65 13.98
C TYR A 300 9.07 10.04 13.89
N GLN A 301 9.93 9.12 14.29
CA GLN A 301 11.35 9.13 13.97
C GLN A 301 11.56 8.36 12.67
N GLU A 302 12.18 8.99 11.69
CA GLU A 302 12.63 8.33 10.47
C GLU A 302 13.97 7.62 10.72
N LEU A 303 14.07 6.37 10.29
CA LEU A 303 15.27 5.56 10.25
C LEU A 303 15.54 5.11 8.81
N GLU A 304 16.81 4.92 8.49
CA GLU A 304 17.23 4.47 7.16
C GLU A 304 16.81 3.02 6.92
N PHE A 305 16.20 2.78 5.76
CA PHE A 305 15.95 1.43 5.25
C PHE A 305 17.18 0.92 4.51
N PRO A 306 17.61 -0.34 4.70
CA PRO A 306 18.77 -0.89 3.98
C PRO A 306 18.62 -0.77 2.46
N SER A 307 19.61 -0.20 1.79
CA SER A 307 19.53 0.07 0.36
C SER A 307 19.37 -1.20 -0.47
N ASP A 308 18.16 -1.39 -1.02
CA ASP A 308 17.81 -2.41 -1.99
C ASP A 308 16.77 -1.85 -2.97
N ARG A 309 17.29 -1.08 -3.95
CA ARG A 309 16.47 -0.41 -4.96
C ARG A 309 15.77 -1.38 -5.91
N VAL A 310 16.26 -2.61 -6.02
CA VAL A 310 15.70 -3.62 -6.92
C VAL A 310 14.38 -4.14 -6.36
N HIS A 311 14.36 -4.55 -5.09
CA HIS A 311 13.17 -5.16 -4.49
C HIS A 311 12.26 -4.14 -3.79
N PHE A 312 12.82 -3.04 -3.28
CA PHE A 312 12.09 -2.13 -2.40
C PHE A 312 12.07 -0.68 -2.90
N GLY A 313 12.86 -0.32 -3.91
CA GLY A 313 12.93 1.07 -4.37
C GLY A 313 13.58 1.99 -3.32
N THR A 314 12.95 3.13 -3.01
CA THR A 314 13.48 4.09 -2.03
C THR A 314 12.55 4.15 -0.81
N MET A 315 12.86 3.36 0.20
CA MET A 315 12.04 3.20 1.40
C MET A 315 12.61 3.95 2.61
N ALA A 316 11.78 4.10 3.64
CA ALA A 316 12.21 4.50 4.97
C ALA A 316 11.41 3.75 6.05
N ILE A 317 11.94 3.72 7.26
CA ILE A 317 11.28 3.14 8.43
C ILE A 317 10.86 4.29 9.34
N TYR A 318 9.58 4.36 9.71
CA TYR A 318 9.05 5.39 10.60
C TYR A 318 8.59 4.73 11.89
N VAL A 319 9.21 5.12 12.99
CA VAL A 319 8.92 4.56 14.32
C VAL A 319 8.20 5.62 15.14
N ARG A 320 7.05 5.29 15.73
CA ARG A 320 6.28 6.25 16.49
C ARG A 320 7.07 6.70 17.72
N LYS A 321 7.24 8.02 17.88
CA LYS A 321 7.89 8.62 19.05
C LYS A 321 7.08 8.28 20.29
N THR A 322 7.71 7.74 21.31
CA THR A 322 7.10 7.65 22.63
C THR A 322 7.07 9.06 23.22
N THR A 323 5.88 9.55 23.59
CA THR A 323 5.80 10.75 24.39
C THR A 323 6.41 10.43 25.75
N SER A 324 7.57 11.00 26.05
CA SER A 324 8.08 11.03 27.41
C SER A 324 6.98 11.63 28.28
N ALA A 325 6.39 10.81 29.15
CA ALA A 325 5.55 11.28 30.25
C ALA A 325 6.47 12.00 31.24
N ASN A 326 6.98 13.17 30.86
CA ASN A 326 7.66 14.17 31.68
C ASN A 326 7.89 15.37 30.77
N GLY A 327 6.92 16.29 30.77
CA GLY A 327 7.18 17.66 30.37
C GLY A 327 8.23 18.22 31.32
N ASN A 328 9.47 18.31 30.84
CA ASN A 328 10.47 19.25 31.30
C ASN A 328 11.50 19.37 30.19
N GLU A 329 11.46 20.51 29.49
CA GLU A 329 12.61 21.04 28.79
C GLU A 329 13.80 21.03 29.75
N VAL A 330 14.83 20.25 29.43
CA VAL A 330 16.16 20.48 29.98
C VAL A 330 16.98 21.04 28.83
N GLN A 331 17.07 22.36 28.78
CA GLN A 331 18.11 23.06 28.06
C GLN A 331 19.48 22.54 28.55
N LYS A 332 20.31 22.08 27.62
CA LYS A 332 21.76 22.28 27.65
C LYS A 332 22.31 22.28 26.24
#